data_AF-A0A938VRN5-F1
#
_entry.id   AF-A0A938VRN5-F1
#
_cell.length_a   1.000
_cell.length_b   1.000
_cell.length_c   1.000
_cell.angle_alpha   90.00
_cell.angle_beta   90.00
_cell.angle_gamma   90.00
#
_symmetry.space_group_name_H-M   'P 1'
#
loop_
_entity.id
_entity.type
_entity.pdbx_description
1 polymer ?
#
loop_
_entity_poly.entity_id
_entity_poly.type
_entity_poly.pdbx_seq_one_letter_code
_entity_poly.pdbx_strand_id
1 'polypeptide(L)'
;MARDLEEIRRALGDAGLTYVGFSYGTLIGAVYAELFPTRVRALVLDGVVDPARSSEDLALAQAHAFEQAFDRWSAWCARACCAFKGGEDPAAAYNRLRARVEATPIPAVRANRPAGPAELEMATIGALYADATWPMLAIALASADTGDGSAVVQLADLFVTFRNPVDGTYPNIHEANAAVNCLDQAVVRDRTTFRATAARVAAAAPRFGRSI
;
A
#
# COMPACT_ATOMS: atom_id res chain seq x y z
N MET A 1 4.00 -20.46 9.47
CA MET A 1 4.38 -19.22 10.20
C MET A 1 4.16 -19.32 11.71
N ALA A 2 2.94 -19.38 12.24
CA ALA A 2 2.73 -19.38 13.70
C ALA A 2 3.38 -20.57 14.43
N ARG A 3 3.36 -21.78 13.84
CA ARG A 3 4.09 -22.94 14.39
C ARG A 3 5.61 -22.75 14.34
N ASP A 4 6.13 -22.12 13.30
CA ASP A 4 7.57 -21.82 13.20
C ASP A 4 7.99 -20.81 14.26
N LEU A 5 7.12 -19.85 14.60
CA LEU A 5 7.35 -18.89 15.68
C LEU A 5 7.45 -19.60 17.06
N GLU A 6 6.73 -20.71 17.25
CA GLU A 6 6.86 -21.55 18.45
C GLU A 6 8.20 -22.27 18.49
N GLU A 7 8.67 -22.81 17.37
CA GLU A 7 10.00 -23.43 17.28
C GLU A 7 11.12 -22.41 17.50
N ILE A 8 10.97 -21.18 16.98
CA ILE A 8 11.90 -20.07 17.25
C ILE A 8 11.93 -19.74 18.74
N ARG A 9 10.76 -19.58 19.39
CA ARG A 9 10.68 -19.33 20.85
C ARG A 9 11.42 -20.42 21.63
N ARG A 10 11.22 -21.70 21.27
CA ARG A 10 11.89 -22.85 21.89
C ARG A 10 13.40 -22.82 21.69
N ALA A 11 13.85 -22.56 20.46
CA ALA A 11 15.27 -22.49 20.12
C ALA A 11 15.99 -21.34 20.85
N LEU A 12 15.29 -20.24 21.13
CA LEU A 12 15.80 -19.13 21.93
C LEU A 12 15.79 -19.42 23.45
N GLY A 13 15.15 -20.50 23.90
CA GLY A 13 15.05 -20.86 25.31
C GLY A 13 14.05 -20.03 26.12
N ASP A 14 13.23 -19.22 25.46
CA ASP A 14 12.25 -18.37 26.12
C ASP A 14 11.09 -19.20 26.66
N ALA A 15 10.65 -18.95 27.90
CA ALA A 15 9.49 -19.62 28.49
C ALA A 15 8.16 -19.20 27.84
N GLY A 16 8.09 -17.97 27.35
CA GLY A 16 6.92 -17.40 26.64
C GLY A 16 7.35 -16.34 25.62
N LEU A 17 6.62 -16.27 24.52
CA LEU A 17 6.86 -15.36 23.41
C LEU A 17 6.58 -13.90 23.83
N THR A 18 7.54 -13.02 23.55
CA THR A 18 7.34 -11.57 23.52
C THR A 18 7.41 -11.13 22.07
N TYR A 19 6.28 -10.64 21.53
CA TYR A 19 6.16 -10.37 20.10
C TYR A 19 5.50 -9.01 19.82
N VAL A 20 6.04 -8.31 18.83
CA VAL A 20 5.45 -7.12 18.24
C VAL A 20 5.17 -7.43 16.78
N GLY A 21 3.90 -7.37 16.39
CA GLY A 21 3.46 -7.59 15.02
C GLY A 21 2.88 -6.33 14.41
N PHE A 22 3.29 -6.03 13.19
CA PHE A 22 2.76 -4.92 12.39
C PHE A 22 2.05 -5.45 11.16
N SER A 23 0.94 -4.83 10.77
CA SER A 23 0.22 -5.18 9.53
C SER A 23 -0.11 -6.68 9.51
N TYR A 24 0.24 -7.43 8.44
CA TYR A 24 0.03 -8.89 8.39
C TYR A 24 0.67 -9.65 9.58
N GLY A 25 1.73 -9.12 10.20
CA GLY A 25 2.29 -9.67 11.44
C GLY A 25 1.29 -9.73 12.60
N THR A 26 0.25 -8.89 12.60
CA THR A 26 -0.81 -8.99 13.61
C THR A 26 -1.62 -10.26 13.46
N LEU A 27 -1.85 -10.72 12.23
CA LEU A 27 -2.52 -11.99 11.97
C LEU A 27 -1.66 -13.16 12.46
N ILE A 28 -0.35 -13.12 12.18
CA ILE A 28 0.59 -14.13 12.70
C ILE A 28 0.55 -14.18 14.23
N GLY A 29 0.61 -13.02 14.88
CA GLY A 29 0.55 -12.92 16.35
C GLY A 29 -0.78 -13.41 16.93
N ALA A 30 -1.90 -13.07 16.30
CA ALA A 30 -3.23 -13.54 16.71
C ALA A 30 -3.38 -15.06 16.57
N VAL A 31 -2.96 -15.64 15.44
CA VAL A 31 -2.97 -17.09 15.22
C VAL A 31 -2.01 -17.81 16.18
N TYR A 32 -0.85 -17.21 16.49
CA TYR A 32 0.05 -17.76 17.51
C TYR A 32 -0.62 -17.80 18.88
N ALA A 33 -1.28 -16.73 19.30
CA ALA A 33 -1.98 -16.65 20.57
C ALA A 33 -3.13 -17.67 20.66
N GLU A 34 -3.84 -17.93 19.56
CA GLU A 34 -4.88 -18.96 19.48
C GLU A 34 -4.31 -20.38 19.61
N LEU A 35 -3.22 -20.69 18.91
CA LEU A 35 -2.62 -22.03 18.91
C LEU A 35 -1.80 -22.34 20.18
N PHE A 36 -1.19 -21.31 20.78
CA PHE A 36 -0.28 -21.45 21.91
C PHE A 36 -0.59 -20.43 23.04
N PRO A 37 -1.83 -20.37 23.56
CA PRO A 37 -2.26 -19.30 24.46
C PRO A 37 -1.47 -19.23 25.77
N THR A 38 -0.99 -20.37 26.27
CA THR A 38 -0.17 -20.45 27.49
C THR A 38 1.31 -20.14 27.27
N ARG A 39 1.71 -19.84 26.02
CA ARG A 39 3.07 -19.52 25.62
C ARG A 39 3.25 -18.06 25.23
N VAL A 40 2.26 -17.20 25.43
CA VAL A 40 2.39 -15.75 25.23
C VAL A 40 2.80 -15.10 26.55
N ARG A 41 3.93 -14.38 26.55
CA ARG A 41 4.33 -13.49 27.65
C ARG A 41 3.76 -12.10 27.45
N ALA A 42 3.97 -11.52 26.27
CA ALA A 42 3.48 -10.20 25.91
C ALA A 42 3.29 -10.10 24.39
N LEU A 43 2.24 -9.40 23.96
CA LEU A 43 1.86 -9.26 22.57
C LEU A 43 1.45 -7.81 22.28
N VAL A 44 2.09 -7.20 21.27
CA VAL A 44 1.68 -5.90 20.71
C VAL A 44 1.32 -6.13 19.25
N LEU A 45 0.09 -5.77 18.88
CA LEU A 45 -0.42 -5.89 17.52
C LEU A 45 -0.81 -4.49 17.02
N ASP A 46 -0.10 -3.97 16.03
CA ASP A 46 -0.27 -2.61 15.50
C ASP A 46 -0.62 -2.64 14.00
N GLY A 47 -1.66 -1.91 13.59
CA GLY A 47 -2.24 -2.01 12.24
C GLY A 47 -2.95 -3.35 12.02
N VAL A 48 -3.97 -3.63 12.84
CA VAL A 48 -4.60 -4.96 12.96
C VAL A 48 -5.32 -5.42 11.71
N VAL A 49 -4.94 -6.60 11.22
CA VAL A 49 -5.72 -7.43 10.28
C VAL A 49 -6.77 -8.23 11.06
N ASP A 50 -8.04 -8.02 10.73
CA ASP A 50 -9.18 -8.75 11.29
C ASP A 50 -9.39 -10.07 10.51
N PRO A 51 -9.14 -11.25 11.10
CA PRO A 51 -9.30 -12.53 10.42
C PRO A 51 -10.75 -12.90 10.12
N ALA A 52 -11.73 -12.24 10.76
CA ALA A 52 -13.15 -12.51 10.53
C ALA A 52 -13.73 -11.71 9.35
N ARG A 53 -12.98 -10.74 8.80
CA ARG A 53 -13.44 -9.88 7.72
C ARG A 53 -13.38 -10.59 6.37
N SER A 54 -14.40 -10.40 5.54
CA SER A 54 -14.41 -10.91 4.16
C SER A 54 -13.38 -10.20 3.28
N SER A 55 -12.95 -10.85 2.19
CA SER A 55 -12.02 -10.23 1.23
C SER A 55 -12.61 -8.97 0.59
N GLU A 56 -13.93 -8.95 0.38
CA GLU A 56 -14.68 -7.88 -0.25
C GLU A 56 -14.82 -6.66 0.66
N ASP A 57 -15.03 -6.88 1.96
CA ASP A 57 -15.12 -5.80 2.93
C ASP A 57 -13.73 -5.27 3.29
N LEU A 58 -12.71 -6.13 3.23
CA LEU A 58 -11.31 -5.70 3.33
C LEU A 58 -10.93 -4.76 2.17
N ALA A 59 -11.23 -5.15 0.92
CA ALA A 59 -10.95 -4.33 -0.25
C ALA A 59 -11.68 -2.97 -0.18
N LEU A 60 -12.96 -2.97 0.18
CA LEU A 60 -13.76 -1.76 0.35
C LEU A 60 -13.19 -0.84 1.44
N ALA A 61 -12.88 -1.40 2.61
CA ALA A 61 -12.32 -0.64 3.73
C ALA A 61 -10.95 -0.05 3.38
N GLN A 62 -10.09 -0.81 2.69
CA GLN A 62 -8.77 -0.34 2.30
C GLN A 62 -8.87 0.79 1.26
N ALA A 63 -9.73 0.64 0.25
CA ALA A 63 -9.93 1.68 -0.75
C ALA A 63 -10.44 2.99 -0.14
N HIS A 64 -11.41 2.92 0.78
CA HIS A 64 -11.85 4.08 1.54
C HIS A 64 -10.75 4.71 2.39
N ALA A 65 -9.91 3.90 3.04
CA ALA A 65 -8.81 4.42 3.86
C ALA A 65 -7.79 5.20 3.01
N PHE A 66 -7.49 4.75 1.79
CA PHE A 66 -6.61 5.48 0.87
C PHE A 66 -7.25 6.75 0.32
N GLU A 67 -8.56 6.76 0.04
CA GLU A 67 -9.27 8.02 -0.29
C GLU A 67 -9.11 9.05 0.82
N GLN A 68 -9.34 8.64 2.07
CA GLN A 68 -9.22 9.52 3.23
C GLN A 68 -7.77 9.95 3.45
N ALA A 69 -6.79 9.08 3.25
CA ALA A 69 -5.37 9.41 3.35
C ALA A 69 -4.98 10.46 2.29
N PHE A 70 -5.45 10.29 1.06
CA PHE A 70 -5.26 11.27 0.01
C PHE A 70 -5.94 12.59 0.33
N ASP A 71 -7.17 12.58 0.87
CA ASP A 71 -7.87 13.81 1.26
C ASP A 71 -7.10 14.57 2.33
N ARG A 72 -6.50 13.86 3.31
CA ARG A 72 -5.62 14.46 4.32
C ARG A 72 -4.35 15.05 3.69
N TRP A 73 -3.70 14.31 2.79
CA TRP A 73 -2.53 14.79 2.05
C TRP A 73 -2.87 16.04 1.22
N SER A 74 -3.98 16.02 0.48
CA SER A 74 -4.43 17.14 -0.34
C SER A 74 -4.73 18.37 0.51
N ALA A 75 -5.44 18.20 1.63
CA ALA A 75 -5.73 19.29 2.56
C ALA A 75 -4.46 19.85 3.21
N TRP A 76 -3.46 19.00 3.48
CA TRP A 76 -2.14 19.45 3.92
C TRP A 76 -1.40 20.22 2.82
N CYS A 77 -1.42 19.72 1.60
CA CYS A 77 -0.75 20.33 0.47
C CYS A 77 -1.34 21.71 0.14
N ALA A 78 -2.65 21.88 0.30
CA ALA A 78 -3.35 23.15 0.08
C ALA A 78 -3.00 24.23 1.12
N ARG A 79 -2.59 23.86 2.33
CA ARG A 79 -2.27 24.81 3.43
C ARG A 79 -0.77 25.04 3.63
N ALA A 80 0.06 24.08 3.24
CA ALA A 80 1.50 24.13 3.40
C ALA A 80 2.18 24.79 2.19
N CYS A 81 3.47 25.10 2.31
CA CYS A 81 4.32 25.41 1.15
C CYS A 81 4.57 24.14 0.32
N CYS A 82 3.51 23.56 -0.23
CA CYS A 82 3.55 22.32 -0.98
C CYS A 82 4.11 22.56 -2.38
N ALA A 83 5.11 21.76 -2.77
CA ALA A 83 5.70 21.83 -4.10
C ALA A 83 4.66 21.57 -5.21
N PHE A 84 3.67 20.72 -4.93
CA PHE A 84 2.59 20.44 -5.87
C PHE A 84 1.45 21.44 -5.70
N LYS A 85 1.43 22.46 -6.56
CA LYS A 85 0.27 23.35 -6.74
C LYS A 85 -0.32 23.90 -5.42
N GLY A 86 0.53 24.27 -4.45
CA GLY A 86 0.15 24.78 -3.11
C GLY A 86 -0.60 26.12 -3.05
N GLY A 87 -1.34 26.47 -4.11
CA GLY A 87 -2.24 27.62 -4.23
C GLY A 87 -3.43 27.38 -5.17
N GLU A 88 -3.54 26.19 -5.77
CA GLU A 88 -4.73 25.66 -6.44
C GLU A 88 -5.28 24.49 -5.61
N ASP A 89 -6.42 23.91 -5.98
CA ASP A 89 -6.91 22.65 -5.40
C ASP A 89 -5.99 21.47 -5.80
N PRO A 90 -5.22 20.88 -4.86
CA PRO A 90 -4.28 19.80 -5.16
C PRO A 90 -4.99 18.51 -5.61
N ALA A 91 -6.21 18.24 -5.11
CA ALA A 91 -6.97 17.07 -5.51
C ALA A 91 -7.42 17.19 -6.97
N ALA A 92 -7.91 18.35 -7.37
CA ALA A 92 -8.29 18.61 -8.76
C ALA A 92 -7.07 18.54 -9.69
N ALA A 93 -5.91 19.09 -9.29
CA ALA A 93 -4.68 19.01 -10.05
C ALA A 93 -4.20 17.56 -10.23
N TYR A 94 -4.22 16.76 -9.16
CA TYR A 94 -3.88 15.35 -9.19
C TYR A 94 -4.80 14.55 -10.12
N ASN A 95 -6.11 14.77 -10.06
CA ASN A 95 -7.06 14.08 -10.94
C ASN A 95 -6.84 14.41 -12.41
N ARG A 96 -6.48 15.67 -12.74
CA ARG A 96 -6.08 16.04 -14.10
C ARG A 96 -4.79 15.33 -14.51
N LEU A 97 -3.78 15.28 -13.64
CA LEU A 97 -2.54 14.57 -13.89
C LEU A 97 -2.79 13.08 -14.16
N ARG A 98 -3.60 12.41 -13.32
CA ARG A 98 -4.02 11.02 -13.52
C ARG A 98 -4.68 10.80 -14.88
N ALA A 99 -5.65 11.64 -15.24
CA ALA A 99 -6.31 11.54 -16.54
C ALA A 99 -5.34 11.71 -17.73
N ARG A 100 -4.35 12.59 -17.60
CA ARG A 100 -3.30 12.74 -18.63
C ARG A 100 -2.40 11.51 -18.72
N VAL A 101 -1.96 10.96 -17.58
CA VAL A 101 -1.10 9.78 -17.51
C VAL A 101 -1.78 8.53 -18.09
N GLU A 102 -3.09 8.39 -17.88
CA GLU A 102 -3.91 7.32 -18.50
C GLU A 102 -3.94 7.40 -20.03
N ALA A 103 -3.95 8.60 -20.60
CA ALA A 103 -3.91 8.79 -22.04
C ALA A 103 -2.49 8.66 -22.61
N THR A 104 -1.48 9.15 -21.89
CA THR A 104 -0.09 9.18 -22.34
C THR A 104 0.85 9.14 -21.13
N PRO A 105 1.61 8.04 -20.95
CA PRO A 105 2.63 7.96 -19.89
C PRO A 105 3.62 9.12 -19.98
N ILE A 106 4.04 9.64 -18.82
CA ILE A 106 4.95 10.78 -18.76
C ILE A 106 6.39 10.30 -18.96
N PRO A 107 7.18 10.92 -19.86
CA PRO A 107 8.59 10.61 -20.01
C PRO A 107 9.35 10.74 -18.68
N ALA A 108 10.31 9.85 -18.46
CA ALA A 108 11.08 9.80 -17.22
C ALA A 108 12.56 9.58 -17.53
N VAL A 109 13.26 10.66 -17.88
CA VAL A 109 14.63 10.61 -18.42
C VAL A 109 15.68 10.16 -17.40
N ARG A 110 15.36 10.21 -16.11
CA ARG A 110 16.20 9.73 -15.00
C ARG A 110 15.65 8.44 -14.38
N ALA A 111 14.82 7.70 -15.11
CA ALA A 111 14.32 6.40 -14.73
C ALA A 111 14.41 5.41 -15.90
N ASN A 112 14.18 4.13 -15.61
CA ASN A 112 14.28 3.06 -16.61
C ASN A 112 13.01 2.87 -17.46
N ARG A 113 11.92 3.56 -17.13
CA ARG A 113 10.61 3.46 -17.78
C ARG A 113 9.83 4.76 -17.59
N PRO A 114 8.88 5.12 -18.48
CA PRO A 114 8.01 6.26 -18.26
C PRO A 114 7.12 6.05 -17.03
N ALA A 115 6.60 7.14 -16.45
CA ALA A 115 5.59 7.08 -15.41
C ALA A 115 4.21 6.86 -16.05
N GLY A 116 3.72 5.62 -15.98
CA GLY A 116 2.36 5.25 -16.37
C GLY A 116 1.38 5.36 -15.21
N PRO A 117 0.12 4.94 -15.43
CA PRO A 117 -0.92 4.97 -14.40
C PRO A 117 -0.54 4.18 -13.15
N ALA A 118 0.06 3.00 -13.35
CA ALA A 118 0.52 2.14 -12.26
C ALA A 118 1.62 2.80 -11.43
N GLU A 119 2.65 3.39 -12.05
CA GLU A 119 3.71 4.09 -11.32
C GLU A 119 3.18 5.29 -10.52
N LEU A 120 2.28 6.08 -11.12
CA LEU A 120 1.66 7.22 -10.43
C LEU A 120 0.89 6.76 -9.20
N GLU A 121 0.12 5.70 -9.34
CA GLU A 121 -0.68 5.15 -8.25
C GLU A 121 0.19 4.51 -7.16
N MET A 122 1.16 3.67 -7.52
CA MET A 122 2.09 3.06 -6.56
C MET A 122 2.88 4.11 -5.78
N ALA A 123 3.39 5.15 -6.46
CA ALA A 123 4.06 6.26 -5.80
C ALA A 123 3.14 7.00 -4.83
N THR A 124 1.88 7.21 -5.23
CA THR A 124 0.87 7.87 -4.39
C THR A 124 0.56 7.00 -3.16
N ILE A 125 0.13 5.76 -3.35
CA ILE A 125 -0.21 4.81 -2.28
C ILE A 125 0.95 4.65 -1.31
N GLY A 126 2.16 4.41 -1.81
CA GLY A 126 3.36 4.24 -0.98
C GLY A 126 3.66 5.46 -0.12
N ALA A 127 3.52 6.67 -0.67
CA ALA A 127 3.72 7.90 0.08
C ALA A 127 2.55 8.26 1.03
N LEU A 128 1.38 7.65 0.89
CA LEU A 128 0.25 7.87 1.80
C LEU A 128 0.34 7.04 3.09
N TYR A 129 1.29 6.10 3.20
CA TYR A 129 1.49 5.30 4.42
C TYR A 129 1.98 6.13 5.61
N ALA A 130 2.67 7.25 5.39
CA ALA A 130 3.23 8.06 6.46
C ALA A 130 3.29 9.55 6.09
N ASP A 131 2.80 10.42 6.97
CA ASP A 131 2.79 11.87 6.76
C ASP A 131 4.20 12.45 6.49
N ALA A 132 5.24 11.81 7.03
CA ALA A 132 6.64 12.17 6.79
C ALA A 132 7.07 12.08 5.32
N THR A 133 6.38 11.29 4.48
CA THR A 133 6.71 11.13 3.06
C THR A 133 5.87 12.03 2.14
N TRP A 134 4.89 12.76 2.69
CA TRP A 134 4.03 13.67 1.93
C TRP A 134 4.77 14.75 1.12
N PRO A 135 5.87 15.37 1.61
CA PRO A 135 6.67 16.29 0.81
C PRO A 135 7.32 15.62 -0.41
N MET A 136 7.73 14.35 -0.29
CA MET A 136 8.31 13.61 -1.42
C MET A 136 7.27 13.40 -2.52
N LEU A 137 6.04 13.03 -2.15
CA LEU A 137 4.93 12.93 -3.11
C LEU A 137 4.66 14.28 -3.79
N ALA A 138 4.61 15.37 -3.04
CA ALA A 138 4.39 16.70 -3.60
C ALA A 138 5.46 17.07 -4.64
N ILE A 139 6.73 16.81 -4.36
CA ILE A 139 7.83 17.08 -5.30
C ILE A 139 7.69 16.21 -6.56
N ALA A 140 7.38 14.92 -6.39
CA ALA A 140 7.24 13.99 -7.51
C ALA A 140 6.07 14.39 -8.44
N LEU A 141 4.92 14.75 -7.86
CA LEU A 141 3.75 15.20 -8.63
C LEU A 141 3.99 16.55 -9.32
N ALA A 142 4.74 17.47 -8.70
CA ALA A 142 5.09 18.75 -9.31
C ALA A 142 5.97 18.54 -10.56
N SER A 143 6.98 17.68 -10.46
CA SER A 143 7.83 17.30 -11.59
C SER A 143 7.03 16.65 -12.72
N ALA A 144 6.14 15.71 -12.37
CA ALA A 144 5.28 15.01 -13.32
C ALA A 144 4.30 15.98 -14.03
N ASP A 145 3.76 16.96 -13.31
CA ASP A 145 2.88 17.99 -13.90
C ASP A 145 3.60 18.83 -14.97
N THR A 146 4.91 19.02 -14.83
CA THR A 146 5.77 19.70 -15.82
C THR A 146 6.37 18.78 -16.89
N GLY A 147 6.05 17.48 -16.87
CA GLY A 147 6.44 16.52 -17.91
C GLY A 147 7.64 15.62 -17.59
N ASP A 148 8.16 15.61 -16.35
CA ASP A 148 9.19 14.65 -15.92
C ASP A 148 8.65 13.70 -14.85
N GLY A 149 8.37 12.46 -15.26
CA GLY A 149 7.86 11.37 -14.42
C GLY A 149 8.93 10.65 -13.60
N SER A 150 10.21 11.04 -13.69
CA SER A 150 11.31 10.29 -13.07
C SER A 150 11.15 10.11 -11.55
N ALA A 151 10.71 11.15 -10.85
CA ALA A 151 10.50 11.08 -9.40
C ALA A 151 9.32 10.18 -9.03
N VAL A 152 8.27 10.12 -9.87
CA VAL A 152 7.14 9.20 -9.67
C VAL A 152 7.62 7.75 -9.77
N VAL A 153 8.39 7.42 -10.80
CA VAL A 153 8.95 6.06 -10.97
C VAL A 153 9.84 5.68 -9.79
N GLN A 154 10.70 6.60 -9.34
CA GLN A 154 11.59 6.37 -8.20
C GLN A 154 10.82 6.12 -6.90
N LEU A 155 9.71 6.84 -6.66
CA LEU A 155 8.87 6.60 -5.49
C LEU A 155 8.11 5.26 -5.57
N ALA A 156 7.59 4.90 -6.75
CA ALA A 156 6.99 3.59 -6.96
C ALA A 156 7.99 2.46 -6.68
N ASP A 157 9.24 2.63 -7.13
CA ASP A 157 10.32 1.68 -6.89
C ASP A 157 10.77 1.64 -5.44
N LEU A 158 10.82 2.79 -4.76
CA LEU A 158 11.24 2.87 -3.36
C LEU A 158 10.22 2.24 -2.39
N PHE A 159 8.93 2.49 -2.61
CA PHE A 159 7.90 2.16 -1.62
C PHE A 159 7.09 0.91 -1.93
N VAL A 160 6.94 0.56 -3.21
CA VAL A 160 6.05 -0.53 -3.61
C VAL A 160 6.83 -1.66 -4.24
N THR A 161 7.54 -1.42 -5.35
CA THR A 161 8.16 -2.52 -6.11
C THR A 161 9.47 -3.01 -5.48
N PHE A 162 10.15 -2.15 -4.70
CA PHE A 162 11.48 -2.39 -4.13
C PHE A 162 12.52 -2.75 -5.19
N ARG A 163 12.37 -2.21 -6.40
CA ARG A 163 13.34 -2.40 -7.48
C ARG A 163 14.70 -1.85 -7.08
N ASN A 164 15.74 -2.68 -7.19
CA ASN A 164 17.11 -2.24 -6.98
C ASN A 164 17.50 -1.22 -8.07
N PRO A 165 17.91 0.00 -7.71
CA PRO A 165 18.23 1.04 -8.69
C PRO A 165 19.52 0.77 -9.48
N VAL A 166 20.39 -0.12 -9.00
CA VAL A 166 21.70 -0.41 -9.61
C VAL A 166 21.60 -1.50 -10.68
N ASP A 167 21.07 -2.67 -10.31
CA ASP A 167 21.01 -3.85 -11.19
C ASP A 167 19.60 -4.13 -11.74
N GLY A 168 18.58 -3.43 -11.23
CA GLY A 168 17.22 -3.56 -11.69
C GLY A 168 16.47 -4.81 -11.22
N THR A 169 17.06 -5.58 -10.30
CA THR A 169 16.44 -6.76 -9.70
C THR A 169 15.34 -6.38 -8.71
N TYR A 170 14.47 -7.35 -8.40
CA TYR A 170 13.39 -7.20 -7.42
C TYR A 170 13.56 -8.27 -6.32
N PRO A 171 13.27 -7.94 -5.05
CA PRO A 171 13.11 -8.97 -4.02
C PRO A 171 11.84 -9.78 -4.28
N ASN A 172 11.73 -10.96 -3.67
CA ASN A 172 10.58 -11.85 -3.85
C ASN A 172 9.33 -11.46 -3.03
N ILE A 173 9.25 -10.22 -2.54
CA ILE A 173 8.23 -9.80 -1.58
C ILE A 173 6.82 -9.91 -2.18
N HIS A 174 6.65 -9.61 -3.46
CA HIS A 174 5.35 -9.66 -4.13
C HIS A 174 4.91 -11.09 -4.43
N GLU A 175 5.84 -11.94 -4.84
CA GLU A 175 5.59 -13.37 -5.05
C GLU A 175 5.21 -14.05 -3.73
N ALA A 176 5.96 -13.75 -2.66
CA ALA A 176 5.66 -14.25 -1.33
C ALA A 176 4.33 -13.72 -0.80
N ASN A 177 4.05 -12.42 -0.99
CA ASN A 177 2.79 -11.81 -0.58
C ASN A 177 1.59 -12.49 -1.27
N ALA A 178 1.65 -12.66 -2.59
CA ALA A 178 0.59 -13.33 -3.34
C ALA A 178 0.41 -14.80 -2.90
N ALA A 179 1.50 -15.55 -2.76
CA ALA A 179 1.45 -16.95 -2.36
C ALA A 179 0.86 -17.13 -0.95
N VAL A 180 1.28 -16.30 0.01
CA VAL A 180 0.80 -16.36 1.40
C VAL A 180 -0.67 -15.94 1.49
N ASN A 181 -1.04 -14.80 0.90
CA ASN A 181 -2.42 -14.30 0.97
C ASN A 181 -3.42 -15.26 0.30
N CYS A 182 -3.04 -15.89 -0.82
CA CYS A 182 -3.89 -16.89 -1.48
C CYS A 182 -4.17 -18.13 -0.63
N LEU A 183 -3.28 -18.47 0.32
CA LEU A 183 -3.45 -19.60 1.22
C LEU A 183 -4.26 -19.23 2.47
N ASP A 184 -4.10 -18.01 2.97
CA ASP A 184 -4.70 -17.58 4.23
C ASP A 184 -6.09 -16.95 4.09
N GLN A 185 -6.42 -16.39 2.92
CA GLN A 185 -7.69 -15.69 2.70
C GLN A 185 -8.64 -16.49 1.82
N ALA A 186 -9.89 -16.58 2.26
CA ALA A 186 -10.98 -17.03 1.39
C ALA A 186 -11.26 -15.93 0.36
N VAL A 187 -10.88 -16.18 -0.89
CA VAL A 187 -11.12 -15.26 -2.01
C VAL A 187 -12.40 -15.61 -2.76
N VAL A 188 -13.10 -14.59 -3.26
CA VAL A 188 -14.23 -14.76 -4.18
C VAL A 188 -13.76 -15.45 -5.46
N ARG A 189 -14.30 -16.63 -5.75
CA ARG A 189 -13.98 -17.40 -6.97
C ARG A 189 -15.01 -17.26 -8.09
N ASP A 190 -16.19 -16.73 -7.77
CA ASP A 190 -17.23 -16.45 -8.75
C ASP A 190 -16.96 -15.11 -9.46
N ARG A 191 -16.97 -15.14 -10.79
CA ARG A 191 -16.69 -13.96 -11.63
C ARG A 191 -17.76 -12.88 -11.50
N THR A 192 -19.01 -13.26 -11.23
CA THR A 192 -20.13 -12.31 -11.12
C THR A 192 -19.97 -11.46 -9.87
N THR A 193 -19.75 -12.14 -8.74
CA THR A 193 -19.50 -11.54 -7.43
C THR A 193 -18.23 -10.70 -7.45
N PHE A 194 -17.14 -11.21 -8.04
CA PHE A 194 -15.90 -10.43 -8.18
C PHE A 194 -16.12 -9.11 -8.93
N ARG A 195 -16.83 -9.13 -10.06
CA ARG A 195 -17.15 -7.92 -10.83
C ARG A 195 -18.06 -6.96 -10.07
N ALA A 196 -19.06 -7.49 -9.35
CA ALA A 196 -19.95 -6.68 -8.52
C ALA A 196 -19.17 -5.98 -7.39
N THR A 197 -18.27 -6.70 -6.72
CA THR A 197 -17.38 -6.15 -5.69
C THR A 197 -16.46 -5.09 -6.28
N ALA A 198 -15.78 -5.35 -7.40
CA ALA A 198 -14.92 -4.37 -8.05
C ALA A 198 -15.68 -3.08 -8.43
N ALA A 199 -16.91 -3.20 -8.96
CA ALA A 199 -17.75 -2.05 -9.26
C ALA A 199 -18.16 -1.27 -8.00
N ARG A 200 -18.49 -1.97 -6.90
CA ARG A 200 -18.80 -1.39 -5.60
C ARG A 200 -17.62 -0.61 -5.03
N VAL A 201 -16.43 -1.22 -5.03
CA VAL A 201 -15.19 -0.61 -4.51
C VAL A 201 -14.79 0.60 -5.35
N ALA A 202 -14.86 0.50 -6.69
CA ALA A 202 -14.58 1.63 -7.59
C ALA A 202 -15.54 2.81 -7.41
N ALA A 203 -16.83 2.56 -7.16
CA ALA A 203 -17.81 3.62 -6.90
C ALA A 203 -17.59 4.29 -5.54
N ALA A 204 -17.18 3.50 -4.55
CA ALA A 204 -16.93 3.94 -3.18
C ALA A 204 -15.63 4.74 -3.03
N ALA A 205 -14.62 4.42 -3.84
CA ALA A 205 -13.30 5.04 -3.85
C ALA A 205 -12.89 5.37 -5.30
N PRO A 206 -13.28 6.54 -5.84
CA PRO A 206 -13.07 6.87 -7.25
C PRO A 206 -11.60 6.95 -7.71
N ARG A 207 -10.66 7.21 -6.79
CA ARG A 207 -9.23 7.26 -7.08
C ARG A 207 -8.59 5.90 -6.97
N PHE A 208 -8.82 5.18 -5.88
CA PHE A 208 -8.05 3.97 -5.54
C PHE A 208 -8.84 2.66 -5.67
N GLY A 209 -10.17 2.74 -5.76
CA GLY A 209 -11.02 1.55 -5.72
C GLY A 209 -10.99 0.67 -6.96
N ARG A 210 -10.40 1.14 -8.07
CA ARG A 210 -10.13 0.29 -9.25
C ARG A 210 -8.85 -0.52 -9.12
N SER A 211 -8.02 -0.20 -8.15
CA SER A 211 -6.64 -0.68 -8.02
C SER A 211 -6.40 -1.47 -6.74
N ILE A 212 -7.44 -1.59 -5.92
CA ILE A 212 -7.54 -2.40 -4.70
C ILE A 212 -8.53 -3.53 -4.92
#